data_AF-A0A409X9M0-F1
#
_entry.id   AF-A0A409X9M0-F1
#
_cell.length_a   1.000
_cell.length_b   1.000
_cell.length_c   1.000
_cell.angle_alpha   90.00
_cell.angle_beta   90.00
_cell.angle_gamma   90.00
#
_symmetry.space_group_name_H-M   'P 1'
#
loop_
_entity.id
_entity.type
_entity.pdbx_description
1 polymer ?
#
loop_
_entity_poly.entity_id
_entity_poly.type
_entity_poly.pdbx_seq_one_letter_code
_entity_poly.pdbx_strand_id
1 'polypeptide(L)'
;MASMAGPPPPPYYRTIYDETFRSVHYETPAIASMANLTNLVGQLEHHSPSTDGSFSICVANGRGVFITRALLESIPAEHRPALDTSRAGQEIQNLTSEPLYSIGTALIPVILTNADTGEKFRIVLHAIVVPNLYIHMFIGQQRSPILRIISHRTGVPVYSFTFNGSENESDFTRVQGI
;
A
#
# COMPACT_ATOMS: atom_id res chain seq x y z
N MET A 1 -30.60 37.45 -1.84
CA MET A 1 -30.39 36.20 -1.06
C MET A 1 -29.11 35.57 -1.58
N ALA A 2 -28.05 35.57 -0.78
CA ALA A 2 -26.76 35.00 -1.17
C ALA A 2 -26.83 33.47 -1.05
N SER A 3 -26.55 32.78 -2.16
CA SER A 3 -26.39 31.33 -2.24
C SER A 3 -25.22 30.91 -1.34
N MET A 4 -25.50 30.19 -0.26
CA MET A 4 -24.47 29.47 0.50
C MET A 4 -23.98 28.29 -0.33
N ALA A 5 -23.08 28.55 -1.26
CA ALA A 5 -22.21 27.49 -1.76
C ALA A 5 -21.28 27.12 -0.59
N GLY A 6 -21.47 25.92 -0.04
CA GLY A 6 -20.52 25.36 0.91
C GLY A 6 -19.10 25.36 0.33
N PRO A 7 -18.06 25.28 1.17
CA PRO A 7 -16.70 25.14 0.67
C PRO A 7 -16.65 23.98 -0.33
N PRO A 8 -15.94 24.15 -1.47
CA PRO A 8 -15.83 23.08 -2.45
C PRO A 8 -15.36 21.81 -1.73
N PRO A 9 -15.92 20.63 -2.07
CA PRO A 9 -15.42 19.38 -1.52
C PRO A 9 -13.90 19.32 -1.73
N PRO A 10 -13.13 18.78 -0.76
CA PRO A 10 -11.69 18.70 -0.87
C PRO A 10 -11.33 18.11 -2.24
N PRO A 11 -10.27 18.61 -2.92
CA PRO A 11 -9.84 18.03 -4.18
C PRO A 11 -9.58 16.55 -3.94
N TYR A 12 -10.50 15.70 -4.40
CA TYR A 12 -10.36 14.25 -4.25
C TYR A 12 -9.07 13.87 -4.95
N TYR A 13 -8.15 13.25 -4.20
CA TYR A 13 -6.97 12.66 -4.83
C TYR A 13 -7.46 11.75 -5.96
N ARG A 14 -6.80 11.84 -7.12
CA ARG A 14 -7.04 10.88 -8.19
C ARG A 14 -6.97 9.48 -7.58
N THR A 15 -8.11 8.79 -7.59
CA THR A 15 -8.23 7.50 -6.91
C THR A 15 -8.03 6.41 -7.94
N ILE A 16 -7.07 5.55 -7.67
CA ILE A 16 -6.74 4.41 -8.50
C ILE A 16 -7.00 3.15 -7.67
N TYR A 17 -7.79 2.24 -8.23
CA TYR A 17 -8.04 0.97 -7.58
C TYR A 17 -7.03 -0.04 -8.10
N ASP A 18 -6.46 -0.81 -7.19
CA ASP A 18 -5.92 -2.09 -7.58
C ASP A 18 -7.08 -3.02 -7.94
N GLU A 19 -7.43 -3.06 -9.23
CA GLU A 19 -8.44 -3.96 -9.76
C GLU A 19 -7.86 -5.34 -10.10
N THR A 20 -6.53 -5.45 -10.19
CA THR A 20 -5.81 -6.65 -10.60
C THR A 20 -5.96 -7.83 -9.63
N PHE A 21 -6.31 -7.54 -8.38
CA PHE A 21 -6.48 -8.55 -7.33
C PHE A 21 -7.86 -8.56 -6.68
N ARG A 22 -8.85 -7.85 -7.25
CA ARG A 22 -10.26 -8.00 -6.84
C ARG A 22 -10.82 -9.40 -7.15
N SER A 23 -10.20 -10.13 -8.08
CA SER A 23 -10.61 -11.48 -8.49
C SER A 23 -9.51 -12.54 -8.33
N VAL A 24 -8.23 -12.14 -8.23
CA VAL A 24 -7.11 -13.10 -8.17
C VAL A 24 -6.66 -13.33 -6.73
N HIS A 25 -6.94 -14.56 -6.30
CA HIS A 25 -6.48 -15.14 -5.06
C HIS A 25 -4.95 -15.20 -5.07
N TYR A 26 -4.28 -14.76 -4.00
CA TYR A 26 -2.90 -15.21 -3.78
C TYR A 26 -2.97 -16.69 -3.37
N GLU A 27 -2.88 -17.60 -4.34
CA GLU A 27 -2.84 -19.05 -4.04
C GLU A 27 -1.65 -19.41 -3.14
N THR A 28 -0.57 -18.63 -3.24
CA THR A 28 0.68 -18.78 -2.47
C THR A 28 1.25 -17.40 -2.14
N PRO A 29 0.73 -16.71 -1.10
CA PRO A 29 1.29 -15.44 -0.67
C PRO A 29 2.69 -15.64 -0.08
N ALA A 30 3.62 -14.75 -0.42
CA ALA A 30 5.02 -14.90 -0.04
C ALA A 30 5.70 -13.56 0.26
N ILE A 31 6.54 -13.55 1.29
CA ILE A 31 7.48 -12.48 1.63
C ILE A 31 8.88 -13.07 1.45
N ALA A 32 9.48 -12.83 0.28
CA ALA A 32 10.76 -13.41 -0.12
C ALA A 32 11.94 -12.43 0.05
N SER A 33 11.85 -11.53 1.03
CA SER A 33 12.90 -10.59 1.40
C SER A 33 12.95 -10.40 2.90
N MET A 34 14.14 -10.55 3.50
CA MET A 34 14.42 -10.15 4.89
C MET A 34 14.81 -8.68 4.99
N ALA A 35 15.11 -8.02 3.86
CA ALA A 35 15.48 -6.62 3.83
C ALA A 35 14.21 -5.77 4.00
N ASN A 36 13.81 -5.52 5.25
CA ASN A 36 12.76 -4.57 5.64
C ASN A 36 13.21 -3.11 5.46
N LEU A 37 14.01 -2.83 4.42
CA LEU A 37 14.45 -1.47 4.14
C LEU A 37 13.28 -0.71 3.53
N THR A 38 12.74 0.22 4.31
CA THR A 38 11.74 1.19 3.83
C THR A 38 12.28 1.87 2.59
N ASN A 39 11.54 1.73 1.50
CA ASN A 39 11.89 2.33 0.22
C ASN A 39 10.76 3.18 -0.38
N LEU A 40 9.59 3.20 0.28
CA LEU A 40 8.47 4.07 0.01
C LEU A 40 7.84 4.55 1.32
N VAL A 41 7.20 5.71 1.28
CA VAL A 41 6.40 6.25 2.39
C VAL A 41 4.97 6.42 1.88
N GLY A 42 4.02 5.81 2.59
CA GLY A 42 2.59 6.00 2.34
C GLY A 42 1.96 6.86 3.42
N GLN A 43 0.80 7.43 3.12
CA GLN A 43 -0.04 8.14 4.07
C GLN A 43 -1.42 7.49 4.14
N LEU A 44 -1.96 7.31 5.34
CA LEU A 44 -3.35 6.92 5.51
C LEU A 44 -4.27 8.09 5.13
N GLU A 45 -5.38 7.79 4.44
CA GLU A 45 -6.41 8.78 4.12
C GLU A 45 -7.09 9.32 5.40
N HIS A 46 -7.33 8.43 6.35
CA HIS A 46 -7.87 8.75 7.66
C HIS A 46 -6.90 8.24 8.73
N HIS A 47 -6.44 9.14 9.58
CA HIS A 47 -5.50 8.83 10.66
C HIS A 47 -5.88 9.59 11.92
N SER A 48 -5.31 9.19 13.05
CA SER A 48 -5.45 9.93 14.31
C SER A 48 -4.98 11.39 14.12
N PRO A 49 -5.63 12.38 14.76
CA PRO A 49 -5.14 13.76 14.79
C PRO A 49 -3.74 13.92 15.40
N SER A 50 -3.26 12.91 16.13
CA SER A 50 -1.94 12.88 16.77
C SER A 50 -0.80 12.45 15.85
N THR A 51 -1.10 12.03 14.61
CA THR A 51 -0.10 11.65 13.60
C THR A 51 -0.41 12.36 12.28
N ASP A 52 0.54 12.36 11.35
CA ASP A 52 0.34 12.82 9.97
C ASP A 52 -0.12 11.67 9.03
N GLY A 53 -0.43 10.50 9.62
CA GLY A 53 -0.83 9.30 8.90
C GLY A 53 0.29 8.62 8.10
N SER A 54 1.54 9.11 8.17
CA SER A 54 2.65 8.55 7.40
C SER A 54 3.10 7.19 7.94
N PHE A 55 3.41 6.25 7.05
CA PHE A 55 3.92 4.93 7.40
C PHE A 55 4.92 4.39 6.36
N SER A 56 5.81 3.52 6.84
CA SER A 56 6.83 2.88 6.03
C SER A 56 6.25 1.77 5.14
N ILE A 57 6.64 1.77 3.86
CA ILE A 57 6.36 0.71 2.89
C ILE A 57 7.69 0.10 2.44
N CYS A 58 7.75 -1.24 2.41
CA CYS A 58 8.85 -1.98 1.78
C CYS A 58 8.33 -2.68 0.54
N VAL A 59 8.88 -2.31 -0.59
CA VAL A 59 8.74 -3.05 -1.85
C VAL A 59 9.92 -4.00 -1.98
N ALA A 60 9.68 -5.30 -2.10
CA ALA A 60 10.76 -6.26 -2.34
C ALA A 60 10.26 -7.54 -3.02
N ASN A 61 11.15 -8.51 -3.21
CA ASN A 61 10.78 -9.83 -3.75
C ASN A 61 9.74 -10.51 -2.86
N GLY A 62 8.65 -10.95 -3.47
CA GLY A 62 7.51 -11.55 -2.79
C GLY A 62 6.26 -11.47 -3.66
N ARG A 63 5.16 -12.00 -3.15
CA ARG A 63 3.85 -12.06 -3.82
C ARG A 63 2.77 -11.69 -2.82
N GLY A 64 2.10 -10.57 -3.05
CA GLY A 64 1.06 -10.05 -2.18
C GLY A 64 1.34 -8.64 -1.67
N VAL A 65 0.27 -7.98 -1.24
CA VAL A 65 0.35 -6.80 -0.38
C VAL A 65 0.04 -7.26 1.04
N PHE A 66 0.87 -6.89 2.00
CA PHE A 66 0.73 -7.27 3.39
C PHE A 66 0.73 -6.02 4.25
N ILE A 67 -0.12 -6.00 5.27
CA ILE A 67 -0.11 -4.95 6.29
C ILE A 67 -0.12 -5.55 7.69
N THR A 68 0.43 -4.82 8.65
CA THR A 68 0.25 -5.18 10.06
C THR A 68 -1.18 -4.92 10.51
N ARG A 69 -1.64 -5.77 11.44
CA ARG A 69 -2.83 -5.50 12.24
C ARG A 69 -2.77 -4.11 12.89
N ALA A 70 -1.60 -3.72 13.40
CA ALA A 70 -1.38 -2.40 14.00
C ALA A 70 -1.63 -1.24 13.02
N LEU A 71 -1.24 -1.37 11.73
CA LEU A 71 -1.56 -0.35 10.72
C LEU A 71 -3.06 -0.28 10.44
N LEU A 72 -3.77 -1.42 10.37
CA LEU A 72 -5.22 -1.40 10.22
C LEU A 72 -5.92 -0.76 11.42
N GLU A 73 -5.47 -1.07 12.63
CA GLU A 73 -6.05 -0.58 13.88
C GLU A 73 -5.71 0.89 14.16
N SER A 74 -4.66 1.45 13.54
CA SER A 74 -4.35 2.89 13.66
C SER A 74 -5.32 3.79 12.91
N ILE A 75 -6.11 3.24 11.98
CA ILE A 75 -7.20 3.95 11.31
C ILE A 75 -8.37 4.11 12.30
N PRO A 76 -8.94 5.33 12.44
CA PRO A 76 -10.14 5.57 13.26
C PRO A 76 -11.26 4.58 12.93
N ALA A 77 -12.00 4.13 13.94
CA ALA A 77 -12.93 3.01 13.82
C ALA A 77 -14.02 3.27 12.76
N GLU A 78 -14.50 4.51 12.66
CA GLU A 78 -15.49 4.99 11.69
C GLU A 78 -15.01 4.97 10.23
N HIS A 79 -13.69 4.95 10.01
CA HIS A 79 -13.06 4.94 8.69
C HIS A 79 -12.29 3.65 8.39
N ARG A 80 -12.20 2.75 9.38
CA ARG A 80 -11.41 1.52 9.28
C ARG A 80 -12.04 0.58 8.26
N PRO A 81 -11.28 0.13 7.24
CA PRO A 81 -11.76 -0.89 6.32
C PRO A 81 -12.19 -2.17 7.03
N ALA A 82 -13.27 -2.78 6.56
CA ALA A 82 -13.74 -4.06 7.09
C ALA A 82 -12.71 -5.16 6.84
N LEU A 83 -12.46 -5.98 7.87
CA LEU A 83 -11.63 -7.16 7.77
C LEU A 83 -12.48 -8.35 7.29
N ASP A 84 -12.16 -8.89 6.12
CA ASP A 84 -12.71 -10.17 5.65
C ASP A 84 -11.87 -11.32 6.20
N THR A 85 -12.48 -12.15 7.05
CA THR A 85 -11.85 -13.30 7.71
C THR A 85 -11.98 -14.60 6.92
N SER A 86 -12.56 -14.59 5.71
CA SER A 86 -12.71 -15.77 4.84
C SER A 86 -11.39 -16.52 4.57
N ARG A 87 -10.25 -15.83 4.74
CA ARG A 87 -8.88 -16.38 4.58
C ARG A 87 -8.03 -16.34 5.83
N ALA A 88 -8.64 -16.14 7.00
CA ALA A 88 -7.92 -16.25 8.26
C ALA A 88 -7.28 -17.64 8.39
N GLY A 89 -6.04 -17.70 8.88
CA GLY A 89 -5.25 -18.92 8.98
C GLY A 89 -4.49 -19.30 7.70
N GLN A 90 -4.59 -18.52 6.61
CA GLN A 90 -3.77 -18.75 5.43
C GLN A 90 -2.28 -18.56 5.78
N GLU A 91 -1.47 -19.60 5.53
CA GLU A 91 -0.02 -19.55 5.70
C GLU A 91 0.63 -18.66 4.64
N ILE A 92 1.59 -17.85 5.07
CA ILE A 92 2.37 -16.96 4.23
C ILE A 92 3.80 -17.49 4.19
N GLN A 93 4.26 -17.83 3.00
CA GLN A 93 5.65 -18.24 2.81
C GLN A 93 6.55 -17.06 3.18
N ASN A 94 7.47 -17.27 4.10
CA ASN A 94 8.42 -16.25 4.50
C ASN A 94 9.84 -16.84 4.56
N LEU A 95 10.85 -15.98 4.66
CA LEU A 95 12.25 -16.40 4.81
C LEU A 95 12.65 -16.66 6.27
N THR A 96 11.72 -16.50 7.21
CA THR A 96 11.97 -16.71 8.64
C THR A 96 11.70 -18.16 9.02
N SER A 97 12.23 -18.61 10.16
CA SER A 97 11.98 -19.96 10.66
C SER A 97 10.58 -20.14 11.25
N GLU A 98 9.84 -19.05 11.49
CA GLU A 98 8.50 -19.10 12.07
C GLU A 98 7.42 -18.90 10.99
N PRO A 99 6.38 -19.77 10.97
CA PRO A 99 5.28 -19.61 10.03
C PRO A 99 4.48 -18.35 10.38
N LEU A 100 4.17 -17.56 9.35
CA LEU A 100 3.32 -16.37 9.47
C LEU A 100 1.94 -16.69 8.90
N TYR A 101 0.89 -16.34 9.64
CA TYR A 101 -0.50 -16.59 9.24
C TYR A 101 -1.27 -15.29 9.05
N SER A 102 -2.11 -15.27 8.03
CA SER A 102 -3.08 -14.20 7.81
C SER A 102 -4.19 -14.22 8.87
N ILE A 103 -4.64 -13.03 9.29
CA ILE A 103 -5.88 -12.88 10.08
C ILE A 103 -7.09 -12.49 9.22
N GLY A 104 -6.88 -12.32 7.92
CA GLY A 104 -7.89 -11.87 6.97
C GLY A 104 -7.32 -10.94 5.90
N THR A 105 -8.21 -10.33 5.13
CA THR A 105 -7.88 -9.37 4.08
C THR A 105 -8.70 -8.08 4.22
N ALA A 106 -8.18 -6.98 3.69
CA ALA A 106 -8.85 -5.69 3.70
C ALA A 106 -8.47 -4.86 2.48
N LEU A 107 -9.37 -3.97 2.04
CA LEU A 107 -9.10 -2.97 1.01
C LEU A 107 -8.58 -1.70 1.70
N ILE A 108 -7.27 -1.45 1.62
CA ILE A 108 -6.60 -0.37 2.33
C ILE A 108 -6.36 0.82 1.39
N PRO A 109 -6.96 1.99 1.65
CA PRO A 109 -6.61 3.20 0.94
C PRO A 109 -5.30 3.78 1.46
N VAL A 110 -4.37 4.04 0.54
CA VAL A 110 -3.06 4.63 0.78
C VAL A 110 -2.88 5.81 -0.15
N ILE A 111 -2.47 6.95 0.40
CA ILE A 111 -2.03 8.10 -0.38
C ILE A 111 -0.54 7.96 -0.60
N LEU A 112 -0.13 8.05 -1.86
CA LEU A 112 1.26 8.18 -2.26
C LEU A 112 1.47 9.57 -2.86
N THR A 113 2.70 10.07 -2.76
CA THR A 113 3.10 11.38 -3.30
C THR A 113 4.17 11.17 -4.36
N ASN A 114 3.96 11.73 -5.54
CA ASN A 114 4.97 11.78 -6.59
C ASN A 114 6.09 12.72 -6.15
N ALA A 115 7.32 12.24 -6.05
CA ALA A 115 8.43 13.07 -5.58
C ALA A 115 8.85 14.15 -6.58
N ASP A 116 8.61 13.95 -7.88
CA ASP A 116 9.01 14.88 -8.93
C ASP A 116 7.97 16.00 -9.12
N THR A 117 6.68 15.67 -9.05
CA THR A 117 5.58 16.64 -9.26
C THR A 117 4.92 17.11 -7.97
N GLY A 118 5.12 16.42 -6.85
CA GLY A 118 4.38 16.63 -5.61
C GLY A 118 2.92 16.17 -5.67
N GLU A 119 2.48 15.59 -6.79
CA GLU A 119 1.10 15.14 -6.97
C GLU A 119 0.78 14.00 -6.01
N LYS A 120 -0.33 14.13 -5.30
CA LYS A 120 -0.85 13.08 -4.41
C LYS A 120 -1.93 12.27 -5.13
N PHE A 121 -1.84 10.96 -5.01
CA PHE A 121 -2.80 10.02 -5.59
C PHE A 121 -3.17 8.99 -4.53
N ARG A 122 -4.43 8.58 -4.56
CA ARG A 122 -4.99 7.60 -3.63
C ARG A 122 -5.01 6.25 -4.33
N ILE A 123 -4.37 5.25 -3.75
CA ILE A 123 -4.43 3.87 -4.22
C ILE A 123 -5.18 3.04 -3.20
N VAL A 124 -6.15 2.24 -3.65
CA VAL A 124 -6.80 1.24 -2.80
C VAL A 124 -6.17 -0.12 -3.10
N LEU A 125 -5.46 -0.68 -2.12
CA LEU A 125 -4.74 -1.96 -2.24
C LEU A 125 -5.51 -3.09 -1.55
N HIS A 126 -5.60 -4.25 -2.19
CA HIS A 126 -6.10 -5.45 -1.54
C HIS A 126 -4.97 -6.10 -0.73
N ALA A 127 -5.03 -5.93 0.59
CA ALA A 127 -3.97 -6.32 1.51
C ALA A 127 -4.34 -7.53 2.36
N ILE A 128 -3.38 -8.44 2.53
CA ILE A 128 -3.40 -9.52 3.51
C ILE A 128 -2.98 -8.92 4.85
N VAL A 129 -3.82 -9.07 5.86
CA VAL A 129 -3.54 -8.57 7.20
C VAL A 129 -2.83 -9.67 7.98
N VAL A 130 -1.69 -9.32 8.58
CA VAL A 130 -0.88 -10.21 9.42
C VAL A 130 -0.76 -9.65 10.83
N PRO A 131 -0.64 -10.51 11.86
CA PRO A 131 -0.59 -10.02 13.24
C PRO A 131 0.65 -9.15 13.47
N ASN A 132 1.81 -9.64 13.04
CA ASN A 132 3.09 -8.98 13.22
C ASN A 132 3.88 -8.99 11.91
N LEU A 133 4.40 -7.82 11.53
CA LEU A 133 5.35 -7.61 10.45
C LEU A 133 6.29 -6.50 10.92
N TYR A 134 7.57 -6.60 10.61
CA TYR A 134 8.58 -5.62 11.03
C TYR A 134 8.41 -4.23 10.40
N ILE A 135 7.57 -4.13 9.37
CA ILE A 135 7.19 -2.89 8.70
C ILE A 135 5.67 -2.80 8.61
N HIS A 136 5.13 -1.58 8.51
CA HIS A 136 3.69 -1.38 8.43
C HIS A 136 3.05 -1.99 7.18
N MET A 137 3.74 -1.90 6.03
CA MET A 137 3.27 -2.47 4.77
C MET A 137 4.42 -3.08 3.96
N PHE A 138 4.18 -4.25 3.39
CA PHE A 138 5.04 -4.90 2.42
C PHE A 138 4.31 -5.11 1.10
N ILE A 139 4.96 -4.78 -0.02
CA ILE A 139 4.44 -5.00 -1.37
C ILE A 139 5.41 -5.91 -2.11
N GLY A 140 4.95 -7.12 -2.44
CA GLY A 140 5.69 -8.08 -3.23
C GLY A 140 5.79 -7.66 -4.69
N GLN A 141 7.01 -7.64 -5.23
CA GLN A 141 7.30 -7.21 -6.61
C GLN A 141 7.15 -8.35 -7.63
N GLN A 142 7.25 -9.62 -7.23
CA GLN A 142 7.17 -10.72 -8.20
C GLN A 142 5.76 -10.82 -8.75
N ARG A 143 5.63 -10.56 -10.06
CA ARG A 143 4.36 -10.53 -10.79
C ARG A 143 3.40 -9.44 -10.29
N SER A 144 3.89 -8.37 -9.64
CA SER A 144 3.02 -7.22 -9.35
C SER A 144 2.71 -6.49 -10.65
N PRO A 145 1.47 -6.51 -11.15
CA PRO A 145 1.07 -5.76 -12.33
C PRO A 145 0.96 -4.26 -12.01
N ILE A 146 1.01 -3.92 -10.72
CA ILE A 146 0.77 -2.60 -10.16
C ILE A 146 2.06 -1.83 -9.98
N LEU A 147 3.22 -2.48 -9.92
CA LEU A 147 4.47 -1.81 -9.57
C LEU A 147 5.59 -2.20 -10.52
N ARG A 148 6.05 -1.24 -11.31
CA ARG A 148 7.27 -1.31 -12.11
C ARG A 148 8.40 -0.58 -11.42
N ILE A 149 9.64 -1.05 -11.59
CA ILE A 149 10.82 -0.24 -11.29
C ILE A 149 11.33 0.27 -12.63
N ILE A 150 11.24 1.57 -12.88
CA ILE A 150 11.53 2.14 -14.21
C ILE A 150 13.01 2.46 -14.38
N SER A 151 13.69 2.85 -13.30
CA SER A 151 15.12 3.08 -13.36
C SER A 151 15.79 2.99 -12.00
N HIS A 152 17.08 2.69 -12.03
CA HIS A 152 18.03 2.99 -10.97
C HIS A 152 18.79 4.27 -11.36
N ARG A 153 18.13 5.43 -11.39
CA ARG A 153 18.90 6.68 -11.47
C ARG A 153 19.69 6.81 -10.17
N THR A 154 21.01 6.97 -10.30
CA THR A 154 21.91 7.29 -9.17
C THR A 154 21.84 6.30 -7.98
N GLY A 155 21.53 5.02 -8.22
CA GLY A 155 21.49 3.99 -7.18
C GLY A 155 20.21 3.97 -6.31
N VAL A 156 19.19 4.76 -6.67
CA VAL A 156 17.91 4.81 -5.96
C VAL A 156 16.80 4.22 -6.86
N PRO A 157 15.98 3.27 -6.39
CA PRO A 157 14.90 2.72 -7.18
C PRO A 157 13.78 3.74 -7.37
N VAL A 158 13.38 3.95 -8.63
CA VAL A 158 12.16 4.68 -9.03
C VAL A 158 11.05 3.66 -9.25
N TYR A 159 9.95 3.81 -8.52
CA TYR A 159 8.79 2.94 -8.63
C TYR A 159 7.77 3.61 -9.53
N SER A 160 7.22 2.94 -10.51
CA SER A 160 6.01 3.37 -11.19
C SER A 160 4.88 2.45 -10.80
N PHE A 161 3.70 3.02 -10.61
CA PHE A 161 2.52 2.21 -10.44
C PHE A 161 1.73 2.12 -11.74
N THR A 162 1.55 0.90 -12.26
CA THR A 162 0.80 0.64 -13.50
C THR A 162 -0.56 0.05 -13.18
N PHE A 163 -1.62 0.74 -13.58
CA PHE A 163 -2.98 0.26 -13.31
C PHE A 163 -3.72 0.06 -14.64
N ASN A 164 -4.33 -1.11 -14.81
CA ASN A 164 -5.23 -1.46 -15.91
C ASN A 164 -4.64 -1.50 -17.34
N GLY A 165 -3.40 -1.93 -17.54
CA GLY A 165 -2.87 -2.25 -18.89
C GLY A 165 -2.91 -1.11 -19.90
N SER A 166 -3.28 0.10 -19.48
CA SER A 166 -3.27 1.31 -20.27
C SER A 166 -1.94 2.02 -20.03
N GLU A 167 -1.30 2.46 -21.11
CA GLU A 167 0.01 3.12 -21.21
C GLU A 167 0.10 4.50 -20.50
N ASN A 168 -0.69 4.74 -19.46
CA ASN A 168 -0.55 5.92 -18.61
C ASN A 168 0.39 5.59 -17.44
N GLU A 169 1.65 5.36 -17.79
CA GLU A 169 2.78 5.18 -16.87
C GLU A 169 2.88 6.42 -15.95
N SER A 170 2.78 6.23 -14.64
CA SER A 170 3.05 7.29 -13.66
C SER A 170 4.33 6.93 -12.92
N ASP A 171 5.40 7.70 -13.13
CA ASP A 171 6.73 7.46 -12.56
C ASP A 171 6.81 8.09 -11.16
N PHE A 172 7.31 7.34 -10.16
CA PHE A 172 7.47 7.81 -8.77
C PHE A 172 8.90 7.62 -8.29
N THR A 173 9.57 8.73 -8.05
CA THR A 173 10.90 8.74 -7.43
C THR A 173 10.78 8.70 -5.89
N ARG A 174 11.75 8.11 -5.19
CA ARG A 174 11.84 8.12 -3.72
C ARG A 174 12.14 9.53 -3.20
N VAL A 175 11.59 9.91 -2.05
CA VAL A 175 12.05 11.09 -1.28
C VAL A 175 13.38 10.76 -0.57
N GLN A 176 14.42 11.55 -0.84
CA GLN A 176 15.67 11.54 -0.08
C GLN A 176 15.37 11.86 1.39
N GLY A 177 15.80 10.99 2.30
CA GLY A 177 15.71 11.24 3.74
C GLY A 177 16.56 12.45 4.13
N ILE A 178 16.02 13.27 5.03
CA ILE A 178 16.77 14.23 5.84
C ILE A 178 17.63 13.45 6.85
#